data_AF-A0A2P8I6N7-F1
#
_entry.id   AF-A0A2P8I6N7-F1
#
_cell.length_a   1.000
_cell.length_b   1.000
_cell.length_c   1.000
_cell.angle_alpha   90.00
_cell.angle_beta   90.00
_cell.angle_gamma   90.00
#
_symmetry.space_group_name_H-M   'P 1'
#
loop_
_entity.id
_entity.type
_entity.pdbx_description
1 polymer ?
#
loop_
_entity_poly.entity_id
_entity_poly.type
_entity_poly.pdbx_seq_one_letter_code
_entity_poly.pdbx_strand_id
1 'polypeptide(L)' 'MPNTIKLRTDVFTKAARLAGFRSDYALAKAMDVNRSTVARVLGGELQPGPAFIGGALTALAPMQFDDLFEIVPTQR' A
#
# COMPACT_ATOMS: atom_id res chain seq x y z
N MET A 1 -6.35 22.94 -5.23
CA MET A 1 -6.29 21.58 -5.80
C MET A 1 -6.59 20.62 -4.66
N PRO A 2 -7.51 19.66 -4.80
CA PRO A 2 -7.69 18.65 -3.75
C PRO A 2 -6.40 17.84 -3.61
N ASN A 3 -6.16 17.31 -2.41
CA ASN A 3 -5.05 16.40 -2.15
C ASN A 3 -5.58 14.96 -2.17
N THR A 4 -4.70 14.03 -2.54
CA THR A 4 -4.96 12.59 -2.52
C THR A 4 -3.81 11.86 -1.84
N ILE A 5 -4.06 10.62 -1.44
CA ILE A 5 -3.05 9.71 -0.92
C ILE A 5 -2.45 8.96 -2.11
N LYS A 6 -1.13 8.80 -2.12
CA LYS A 6 -0.40 7.97 -3.07
C LYS A 6 0.50 6.98 -2.32
N LEU A 7 0.64 5.78 -2.87
CA LEU A 7 1.55 4.77 -2.34
C LEU A 7 3.00 5.12 -2.69
N ARG A 8 3.91 5.04 -1.72
CA ARG A 8 5.35 5.06 -1.94
C ARG A 8 5.81 3.66 -2.37
N THR A 9 5.49 3.26 -3.60
CA THR A 9 5.62 1.88 -4.10
C THR A 9 6.98 1.24 -3.81
N ASP A 10 8.08 1.98 -4.01
CA ASP A 10 9.43 1.45 -3.74
C ASP A 10 9.69 1.17 -2.26
N VAL A 11 9.18 2.02 -1.37
CA VAL A 11 9.33 1.85 0.08
C VAL A 11 8.42 0.71 0.55
N PHE A 12 7.19 0.69 0.07
CA PHE A 12 6.21 -0.35 0.40
C PHE A 12 6.68 -1.75 -0.02
N THR A 13 7.17 -1.90 -1.25
CA THR A 13 7.65 -3.21 -1.75
C THR A 13 8.89 -3.69 -0.99
N LYS A 14 9.78 -2.78 -0.57
CA LYS A 14 10.90 -3.11 0.32
C LYS A 14 10.42 -3.52 1.71
N ALA A 15 9.50 -2.76 2.31
CA ALA A 15 8.93 -3.07 3.62
C ALA A 15 8.24 -4.45 3.61
N ALA A 16 7.44 -4.76 2.58
CA ALA A 16 6.78 -6.05 2.44
C ALA A 16 7.78 -7.21 2.36
N ARG A 17 8.88 -7.06 1.60
CA ARG A 17 9.95 -8.07 1.52
C ARG A 17 10.67 -8.25 2.86
N LEU A 18 10.98 -7.15 3.55
CA LEU A 18 11.62 -7.18 4.87
C LEU A 18 10.73 -7.82 5.95
N ALA A 19 9.41 -7.62 5.86
CA ALA A 19 8.42 -8.28 6.69
C ALA A 19 8.21 -9.77 6.34
N GLY A 20 8.92 -10.30 5.34
CA GLY A 20 8.90 -11.72 4.97
C GLY A 20 7.83 -12.10 3.93
N PHE A 21 7.08 -11.14 3.38
CA PHE A 21 6.09 -11.43 2.34
C PHE A 21 6.78 -11.63 0.98
N ARG A 22 6.79 -12.88 0.50
CA ARG A 22 7.44 -13.28 -0.76
C ARG A 22 6.52 -13.25 -1.98
N SER A 23 5.24 -12.93 -1.79
CA SER A 23 4.26 -12.84 -2.88
C SER A 23 3.15 -11.86 -2.54
N ASP A 24 2.57 -11.25 -3.57
CA ASP A 24 1.40 -10.37 -3.43
C ASP A 24 0.22 -11.09 -2.77
N TYR A 25 0.10 -12.41 -2.99
CA TYR A 25 -0.95 -13.20 -2.36
C TYR A 25 -0.78 -13.28 -0.84
N ALA A 26 0.43 -13.57 -0.36
CA ALA A 26 0.71 -13.64 1.07
C ALA A 26 0.51 -12.28 1.74
N LEU A 27 0.96 -11.21 1.08
CA LEU A 27 0.75 -9.84 1.55
C LEU A 27 -0.73 -9.47 1.59
N ALA A 28 -1.48 -9.73 0.51
CA ALA A 28 -2.91 -9.46 0.42
C ALA A 28 -3.70 -10.16 1.54
N LYS A 29 -3.35 -11.42 1.83
CA LYS A 29 -3.94 -12.18 2.94
C LYS A 29 -3.63 -11.55 4.29
N ALA A 30 -2.40 -11.09 4.52
CA ALA A 30 -2.03 -10.42 5.77
C ALA A 30 -2.70 -9.04 5.93
N MET A 31 -2.93 -8.35 4.82
CA MET A 31 -3.63 -7.06 4.76
C MET A 31 -5.16 -7.18 4.79
N ASP A 32 -5.70 -8.40 4.72
CA ASP A 32 -7.14 -8.68 4.56
C ASP A 32 -7.78 -7.95 3.37
N VAL A 33 -7.11 -7.99 2.21
CA VAL A 33 -7.61 -7.42 0.95
C VAL A 33 -7.49 -8.39 -0.22
N ASN A 34 -8.21 -8.11 -1.31
CA ASN A 34 -8.08 -8.88 -2.54
C ASN A 34 -6.67 -8.74 -3.16
N ARG A 35 -6.11 -9.85 -3.63
CA ARG A 35 -4.82 -9.84 -4.36
C ARG A 35 -4.82 -8.90 -5.56
N SER A 36 -5.94 -8.82 -6.30
CA SER A 36 -6.08 -7.90 -7.43
C SER A 36 -6.02 -6.44 -6.99
N THR A 37 -6.53 -6.09 -5.82
CA THR A 37 -6.38 -4.75 -5.24
C THR A 37 -4.91 -4.44 -4.99
N VAL A 38 -4.14 -5.38 -4.42
CA VAL A 38 -2.70 -5.19 -4.20
C VAL A 38 -1.96 -4.95 -5.51
N ALA A 39 -2.16 -5.82 -6.50
CA ALA A 39 -1.51 -5.69 -7.81
C ALA A 39 -1.83 -4.36 -8.49
N ARG A 40 -3.10 -3.92 -8.48
CA ARG A 40 -3.53 -2.67 -9.11
C ARG A 40 -2.99 -1.43 -8.41
N VAL A 41 -2.90 -1.43 -7.07
CA VAL A 41 -2.32 -0.31 -6.31
C VAL A 41 -0.80 -0.25 -6.54
N LEU A 42 -0.11 -1.39 -6.49
CA LEU A 42 1.34 -1.45 -6.78
C LEU A 42 1.66 -1.02 -8.23
N GLY A 43 0.79 -1.37 -9.17
CA GLY A 43 0.90 -0.97 -10.58
C GLY A 43 0.46 0.47 -10.88
N GLY A 44 -0.08 1.20 -9.90
CA GLY A 44 -0.57 2.57 -10.09
C GLY A 44 -1.90 2.69 -10.83
N GLU A 45 -2.57 1.57 -11.10
CA GLU A 45 -3.89 1.51 -11.76
C GLU A 45 -5.05 1.87 -10.80
N LEU A 46 -4.80 1.83 -9.49
CA LEU A 46 -5.76 2.10 -8.45
C LEU A 46 -5.12 2.92 -7.32
N GLN A 47 -5.81 3.95 -6.85
CA GLN A 47 -5.37 4.68 -5.65
C GLN A 47 -5.65 3.86 -4.39
N PRO A 48 -4.76 3.90 -3.38
CA PRO A 48 -4.96 3.15 -2.15
C PRO A 48 -6.20 3.65 -1.39
N GLY A 49 -7.19 2.78 -1.21
CA GLY A 49 -8.39 3.07 -0.43
C GLY A 49 -8.22 2.78 1.07
N PRO A 50 -9.22 3.12 1.91
CA PRO A 50 -9.13 2.95 3.36
C PRO A 50 -8.77 1.53 3.82
N ALA A 51 -9.38 0.50 3.20
CA ALA A 51 -9.09 -0.90 3.52
C ALA A 51 -7.63 -1.29 3.20
N PHE A 52 -7.10 -0.82 2.07
CA PHE A 52 -5.70 -1.05 1.70
C PHE A 52 -4.76 -0.37 2.70
N ILE A 53 -5.04 0.88 3.07
CA ILE A 53 -4.21 1.66 4.00
C ILE A 53 -4.20 1.00 5.39
N GLY A 54 -5.36 0.66 5.93
CA GLY A 54 -5.45 0.00 7.24
C GLY A 54 -4.78 -1.38 7.24
N GLY A 55 -5.01 -2.17 6.19
CA GLY A 55 -4.37 -3.46 6.01
C GLY A 55 -2.84 -3.36 5.93
N ALA A 56 -2.33 -2.37 5.20
CA ALA A 56 -0.90 -2.11 5.06
C ALA A 56 -0.26 -1.76 6.41
N LEU A 57 -0.84 -0.83 7.15
CA LEU A 57 -0.31 -0.39 8.45
C LEU A 57 -0.37 -1.48 9.52
N THR A 58 -1.33 -2.40 9.40
CA THR A 58 -1.43 -3.57 10.28
C THR A 58 -0.43 -4.66 9.90
N ALA A 59 -0.39 -5.04 8.62
CA ALA A 59 0.46 -6.13 8.13
C ALA A 59 1.95 -5.80 8.15
N LEU A 60 2.30 -4.51 8.02
CA LEU A 60 3.67 -4.02 7.98
C LEU A 60 4.07 -3.28 9.26
N ALA A 61 3.39 -3.52 10.39
CA ALA A 61 3.78 -2.94 11.67
C ALA A 61 5.28 -3.19 11.95
N PRO A 62 6.03 -2.20 12.44
CA PRO A 62 5.58 -0.93 13.02
C PRO A 62 5.52 0.27 12.03
N MET A 63 5.49 0.03 10.71
CA MET A 63 5.45 1.13 9.72
C MET A 63 4.27 2.07 9.96
N GLN A 64 4.52 3.37 9.82
CA GLN A 64 3.52 4.44 9.96
C GLN A 64 3.03 4.90 8.59
N PHE A 65 2.01 5.76 8.60
CA PHE A 65 1.41 6.29 7.37
C PHE A 65 2.46 6.95 6.46
N ASP A 66 3.28 7.86 6.99
CA ASP A 66 4.26 8.61 6.20
C ASP A 66 5.44 7.76 5.68
N ASP A 67 5.65 6.58 6.26
CA ASP A 67 6.64 5.62 5.74
C ASP A 67 6.17 5.01 4.41
N LEU A 68 4.88 4.71 4.30
CA LEU A 68 4.30 3.95 3.19
C LEU A 68 3.54 4.79 2.18
N PHE A 69 3.04 5.96 2.60
CA PHE A 69 2.14 6.80 1.82
C PHE A 69 2.64 8.24 1.81
N GLU A 70 2.21 8.99 0.79
CA GLU A 70 2.45 10.41 0.67
C GLU A 70 1.14 11.12 0.29
N ILE A 71 0.98 12.36 0.77
CA ILE A 71 -0.12 13.24 0.38
C ILE A 71 0.35 14.09 -0.79
N VAL A 72 -0.31 13.95 -1.94
CA VAL A 72 0.03 14.66 -3.19
C VAL A 72 -1.16 15.43 -3.72
N PRO A 73 -0.96 16.53 -4.48
CA PRO A 73 -2.07 17.18 -5.19
C PRO A 73 -2.69 16.23 -6.22
N THR A 74 -4.01 16.24 -6.36
CA THR A 74 -4.69 15.54 -7.45
C THR A 74 -4.30 16.18 -8.79
N GLN A 75 -3.65 15.42 -9.68
CA GLN A 75 -3.42 15.83 -11.06
C GLN A 75 -4.73 15.66 -11.85
N ARG A 76 -5.16 16.73 -12.54
CA ARG A 76 -6.29 16.71 -13.47
C ARG A 76 -5.87 16.11 -14.81
#